data_AF-A0A2R6AZC5-F1
#
_entry.id   AF-A0A2R6AZC5-F1
#
_cell.length_a   1.000
_cell.length_b   1.000
_cell.length_c   1.000
_cell.angle_alpha   90.00
_cell.angle_beta   90.00
_cell.angle_gamma   90.00
#
_symmetry.space_group_name_H-M   'P 1'
#
loop_
_entity.id
_entity.type
_entity.pdbx_description
1 polymer ?
#
loop_
_entity_poly.entity_id
_entity_poly.type
_entity_poly.pdbx_seq_one_letter_code
_entity_poly.pdbx_strand_id
1 'polypeptide(L)'
;MDEASTLSMSAILNIAKRSKRVLLSTTIYGYEGSGKSFAMRVLSTLSKLGFEIKSFEMSRPIRFSEGDPLERAVDRTFVFEPSGIHIAKNVVNPKLESFGAKELLKLGSENLESLYSILTEAHYRNEPRDLAHILENPNSTLFGLKADDCYCAVAHTQPDGPLEPTKLEAVLKGASFPGNLITERLIARTGDTLFSTLSGLRVVRIAVHPELQGKGLGSILLKAIEEHAKAKRFHWVGASFVADLEVVKFWFRNGYTFVSLSWSKPAYAEAPSVICVKPLSECASEYLLRNKALLQEAFLSLLPYELVDLETYAYIVKSLGDKIRLSKNVERLRLFCEWNLPLELVLPELRQTVFALAQALEVSELKLVLQALIRPLSRSKKRVLRLVISNALERLY
;
A
#
# COMPACT_ATOMS: atom_id res chain seq x y z
N MET A 1 -2.39 -6.78 28.27
CA MET A 1 -3.29 -6.43 27.16
C MET A 1 -3.77 -7.75 26.62
N ASP A 2 -5.07 -7.98 26.68
CA ASP A 2 -5.65 -9.19 26.10
C ASP A 2 -6.01 -8.97 24.64
N GLU A 3 -5.88 -10.01 23.83
CA GLU A 3 -6.05 -10.00 22.38
C GLU A 3 -5.41 -8.79 21.67
N ALA A 4 -4.10 -8.61 21.91
CA ALA A 4 -3.35 -7.44 21.48
C ALA A 4 -3.38 -7.20 19.95
N SER A 5 -3.60 -8.24 19.15
CA SER A 5 -3.85 -8.21 17.68
C SER A 5 -4.99 -7.28 17.26
N THR A 6 -5.96 -7.06 18.15
CA THR A 6 -7.11 -6.18 17.88
C THR A 6 -6.78 -4.70 18.11
N LEU A 7 -5.69 -4.40 18.82
CA LEU A 7 -5.25 -3.05 19.10
C LEU A 7 -4.32 -2.54 18.00
N SER A 8 -4.35 -1.24 17.78
CA SER A 8 -3.40 -0.59 16.88
C SER A 8 -1.99 -0.65 17.49
N MET A 9 -0.97 -0.82 16.64
CA MET A 9 0.45 -0.80 17.02
C MET A 9 0.79 0.44 17.88
N SER A 10 0.30 1.61 17.48
CA SER A 10 0.46 2.88 18.18
C SER A 10 -0.15 2.86 19.58
N ALA A 11 -1.33 2.25 19.76
CA ALA A 11 -1.94 2.08 21.08
C ALA A 11 -1.07 1.19 21.97
N ILE A 12 -0.61 0.05 21.45
CA ILE A 12 0.28 -0.86 22.19
C ILE A 12 1.56 -0.15 22.61
N LEU A 13 2.22 0.56 21.68
CA LEU A 13 3.46 1.29 21.96
C LEU A 13 3.26 2.39 23.00
N ASN A 14 2.14 3.12 22.92
CA ASN A 14 1.86 4.20 23.87
C ASN A 14 1.63 3.67 25.28
N ILE A 15 0.92 2.54 25.43
CA ILE A 15 0.74 1.90 26.73
C ILE A 15 2.06 1.30 27.21
N ALA A 16 2.82 0.65 26.32
CA ALA A 16 4.11 0.06 26.65
C ALA A 16 5.11 1.10 27.17
N LYS A 17 5.26 2.24 26.49
CA LYS A 17 6.16 3.35 26.90
C LYS A 17 5.84 3.92 28.29
N ARG A 18 4.62 3.75 28.78
CA ARG A 18 4.19 4.22 30.11
C ARG A 18 4.33 3.15 31.20
N SER A 19 4.78 1.96 30.84
CA SER A 19 4.78 0.78 31.72
C SER A 19 6.18 0.21 31.89
N LYS A 20 6.52 -0.25 33.10
CA LYS A 20 7.82 -0.92 33.36
C LYS A 20 7.86 -2.36 32.85
N ARG A 21 6.70 -3.02 32.79
CA ARG A 21 6.50 -4.38 32.32
C ARG A 21 5.19 -4.43 31.55
N VAL A 22 5.15 -5.22 30.48
CA VAL A 22 3.97 -5.38 29.64
C VAL A 22 3.76 -6.86 29.41
N LEU A 23 2.53 -7.33 29.65
CA LEU A 23 2.08 -8.67 29.26
C LEU A 23 1.10 -8.51 28.09
N LEU A 24 1.36 -9.22 26.99
CA LEU A 24 0.52 -9.26 25.80
C LEU A 24 0.06 -10.71 25.59
N SER A 25 -1.25 -10.92 25.41
CA SER A 25 -1.81 -12.16 24.86
C SER A 25 -2.42 -11.85 23.49
N THR A 26 -2.30 -12.79 22.55
CA THR A 26 -2.79 -12.66 21.16
C THR A 26 -2.98 -14.04 20.56
N THR A 27 -3.96 -14.17 19.67
CA THR A 27 -4.20 -15.38 18.90
C THR A 27 -3.40 -15.35 17.60
N ILE A 28 -2.51 -16.32 17.40
CA ILE A 28 -1.63 -16.39 16.22
C ILE A 28 -2.37 -16.99 15.02
N TYR A 29 -3.04 -18.13 15.22
CA TYR A 29 -3.76 -18.90 14.20
C TYR A 29 -5.22 -19.10 14.60
N GLY A 30 -6.08 -19.30 13.59
CA GLY A 30 -7.51 -19.56 13.78
C GLY A 30 -8.40 -18.54 13.07
N TYR A 31 -9.70 -18.52 13.41
CA TYR A 31 -10.71 -17.75 12.68
C TYR A 31 -10.56 -16.22 12.79
N GLU A 32 -9.97 -15.74 13.89
CA GLU A 32 -9.56 -14.34 14.12
C GLU A 32 -8.04 -14.16 13.90
N GLY A 33 -7.35 -15.25 13.58
CA GLY A 33 -5.91 -15.39 13.53
C GLY A 33 -5.28 -14.62 12.37
N SER A 34 -4.79 -13.43 12.69
CA SER A 34 -3.87 -12.68 11.84
C SER A 34 -2.62 -12.23 12.61
N GLY A 35 -2.40 -12.88 13.76
CA GLY A 35 -1.49 -12.42 14.80
C GLY A 35 -0.02 -12.68 14.53
N LYS A 36 0.39 -13.57 13.62
CA LYS A 36 1.81 -13.93 13.48
C LYS A 36 2.68 -12.78 12.98
N SER A 37 2.34 -12.21 11.82
CA SER A 37 3.08 -11.09 11.22
C SER A 37 2.97 -9.83 12.08
N PHE A 38 1.80 -9.61 12.68
CA PHE A 38 1.57 -8.55 13.66
C PHE A 38 2.46 -8.71 14.90
N ALA A 39 2.43 -9.87 15.55
CA ALA A 39 3.21 -10.16 16.75
C ALA A 39 4.70 -9.97 16.46
N MET A 40 5.21 -10.48 15.33
CA MET A 40 6.61 -10.30 14.96
C MET A 40 7.00 -8.82 14.84
N ARG A 41 6.16 -7.97 14.23
CA ARG A 41 6.40 -6.52 14.16
C ARG A 41 6.31 -5.86 15.54
N VAL A 42 5.33 -6.23 16.36
CA VAL A 42 5.16 -5.69 17.71
C VAL A 42 6.38 -6.00 18.57
N LEU A 43 6.79 -7.28 18.60
CA LEU A 43 7.93 -7.75 19.36
C LEU A 43 9.24 -7.12 18.87
N SER A 44 9.45 -7.01 17.55
CA SER A 44 10.60 -6.31 16.98
C SER A 44 10.64 -4.85 17.42
N THR A 45 9.50 -4.15 17.44
CA THR A 45 9.43 -2.74 17.81
C THR A 45 9.64 -2.54 19.31
N LEU A 46 9.06 -3.40 20.16
CA LEU A 46 9.28 -3.36 21.60
C LEU A 46 10.74 -3.66 21.97
N SER A 47 11.37 -4.61 21.28
CA SER A 47 12.81 -4.89 21.44
C SER A 47 13.66 -3.67 21.11
N LYS A 48 13.36 -2.96 20.01
CA LYS A 48 14.03 -1.69 19.66
C LYS A 48 13.82 -0.57 20.69
N LEU A 49 12.74 -0.62 21.46
CA LEU A 49 12.48 0.30 22.57
C LEU A 49 13.19 -0.11 23.88
N GLY A 50 13.96 -1.20 23.86
CA GLY A 50 14.73 -1.68 25.01
C GLY A 50 13.98 -2.64 25.93
N PHE A 51 12.82 -3.16 25.53
CA PHE A 51 12.14 -4.20 26.28
C PHE A 51 12.84 -5.56 26.09
N GLU A 52 13.09 -6.27 27.20
CA GLU A 52 13.42 -7.69 27.16
C GLU A 52 12.17 -8.49 26.78
N ILE A 53 12.26 -9.25 25.68
CA ILE A 53 11.12 -9.99 25.15
C ILE A 53 11.18 -11.43 25.66
N LYS A 54 10.09 -11.87 26.32
CA LYS A 54 9.85 -13.27 26.67
C LYS A 54 8.54 -13.72 26.01
N SER A 55 8.65 -14.69 25.11
CA SER A 55 7.51 -15.27 24.41
C SER A 55 7.18 -16.63 25.01
N PHE A 56 5.89 -16.87 25.25
CA PHE A 56 5.34 -18.16 25.64
C PHE A 56 4.23 -18.52 24.67
N GLU A 57 4.20 -19.75 24.21
CA GLU A 57 3.19 -20.26 23.29
C GLU A 57 2.36 -21.34 23.98
N MET A 58 1.05 -21.30 23.77
CA MET A 58 0.10 -22.27 24.31
C MET A 58 -0.51 -23.05 23.15
N SER A 59 -0.15 -24.32 23.00
CA SER A 59 -0.64 -25.19 21.93
C SER A 59 -1.65 -26.23 22.41
N ARG A 60 -1.63 -26.59 23.69
CA ARG A 60 -2.50 -27.66 24.23
C ARG A 60 -3.93 -27.17 24.42
N PRO A 61 -4.92 -27.73 23.70
CA PRO A 61 -6.32 -27.35 23.87
C PRO A 61 -6.87 -27.84 25.21
N ILE A 62 -7.83 -27.07 25.75
CA ILE A 62 -8.53 -27.42 27.01
C ILE A 62 -9.98 -27.86 26.79
N ARG A 63 -10.57 -27.58 25.61
CA ARG A 63 -11.98 -27.87 25.30
C ARG A 63 -12.17 -29.21 24.58
N PHE A 64 -11.15 -29.66 23.87
CA PHE A 64 -11.13 -30.91 23.11
C PHE A 64 -9.75 -31.56 23.26
N SER A 65 -9.66 -32.81 22.82
CA SER A 65 -8.44 -33.61 22.93
C SER A 65 -7.35 -33.08 22.00
N GLU A 66 -6.10 -33.21 22.42
CA GLU A 66 -4.95 -32.93 21.56
C GLU A 66 -5.00 -33.83 20.32
N GLY A 67 -4.88 -33.23 19.14
CA GLY A 67 -5.00 -33.95 17.88
C GLY A 67 -6.43 -34.38 17.54
N ASP A 68 -7.42 -33.56 17.86
CA ASP A 68 -8.80 -33.77 17.43
C ASP A 68 -8.87 -33.84 15.88
N PRO A 69 -9.42 -34.93 15.28
CA PRO A 69 -9.56 -35.04 13.84
C PRO A 69 -10.45 -33.95 13.21
N LEU A 70 -11.47 -33.47 13.92
CA LEU A 70 -12.36 -32.42 13.43
C LEU A 70 -11.65 -31.07 13.41
N GLU A 71 -10.87 -30.74 14.44
CA GLU A 71 -10.03 -29.54 14.45
C GLU A 71 -9.08 -29.53 13.26
N ARG A 72 -8.32 -30.63 13.06
CA ARG A 72 -7.43 -30.76 11.89
C ARG A 72 -8.17 -30.61 10.56
N ALA A 73 -9.40 -31.12 10.46
CA ALA A 73 -10.18 -31.00 9.24
C ALA A 73 -10.61 -29.54 8.99
N VAL A 74 -11.01 -28.82 10.03
CA VAL A 74 -11.36 -27.39 9.96
C VAL A 74 -10.13 -26.57 9.58
N ASP A 75 -8.99 -26.77 10.26
CA ASP A 75 -7.76 -26.02 10.00
C ASP A 75 -7.28 -26.17 8.56
N ARG A 76 -7.30 -27.41 8.04
CA ARG A 76 -6.94 -27.70 6.64
C ARG A 76 -7.92 -27.10 5.63
N THR A 77 -9.22 -27.10 5.96
CA THR A 77 -10.26 -26.59 5.05
C THR A 77 -10.13 -25.08 4.86
N PHE A 78 -9.85 -24.34 5.93
CA PHE A 78 -9.73 -22.89 5.90
C PHE A 78 -8.30 -22.37 5.81
N VAL A 79 -7.30 -23.27 5.80
CA VAL A 79 -5.87 -22.94 5.77
C VAL A 79 -5.51 -21.97 6.90
N PHE A 80 -5.95 -22.30 8.13
CA PHE A 80 -5.70 -21.45 9.30
C PHE A 80 -4.25 -21.45 9.74
N GLU A 81 -3.61 -22.61 9.65
CA GLU A 81 -2.18 -22.73 9.84
C GLU A 81 -1.55 -23.04 8.47
N PRO A 82 -0.64 -22.19 7.98
CA PRO A 82 0.04 -22.44 6.72
C PRO A 82 1.00 -23.63 6.87
N SER A 83 0.52 -24.84 6.65
CA SER A 83 1.26 -26.09 6.83
C SER A 83 1.89 -26.56 5.52
N GLY A 84 2.67 -25.69 4.86
CA GLY A 84 3.21 -26.05 3.53
C GLY A 84 4.09 -25.00 2.86
N ILE A 85 4.62 -24.06 3.62
CA ILE A 85 5.49 -23.04 3.05
C ILE A 85 6.91 -23.60 2.95
N HIS A 86 7.17 -24.27 1.84
CA HIS A 86 8.53 -24.55 1.43
C HIS A 86 9.13 -23.30 0.82
N ILE A 87 10.33 -22.96 1.25
CA ILE A 87 11.06 -21.79 0.76
C ILE A 87 12.08 -22.28 -0.25
N ALA A 88 12.03 -21.71 -1.46
CA ALA A 88 13.03 -21.97 -2.48
C ALA A 88 14.42 -21.63 -1.93
N LYS A 89 15.34 -22.59 -1.95
CA LYS A 89 16.74 -22.39 -1.51
C LYS A 89 17.44 -21.39 -2.43
N ASN A 90 17.15 -21.48 -3.74
CA ASN A 90 17.64 -20.55 -4.75
C ASN A 90 16.48 -20.02 -5.58
N VAL A 91 16.34 -18.69 -5.64
CA VAL A 91 15.34 -18.06 -6.50
C VAL A 91 15.99 -17.65 -7.82
N VAL A 92 16.12 -18.61 -8.73
CA VAL A 92 16.70 -18.41 -10.07
C VAL A 92 15.61 -18.60 -11.11
N ASN A 93 15.46 -17.64 -12.03
CA ASN A 93 14.48 -17.67 -13.13
C ASN A 93 13.08 -18.12 -12.69
N PRO A 94 12.45 -17.41 -11.74
CA PRO A 94 11.15 -17.81 -11.24
C PRO A 94 10.11 -17.81 -12.37
N LYS A 95 9.26 -18.85 -12.39
CA LYS A 95 8.20 -19.03 -13.38
C LYS A 95 6.91 -18.39 -12.89
N LEU A 96 6.20 -17.72 -13.78
CA LEU A 96 4.87 -17.20 -13.51
C LEU A 96 3.82 -18.26 -13.82
N GLU A 97 2.89 -18.45 -12.90
CA GLU A 97 1.67 -19.22 -13.09
C GLU A 97 0.48 -18.31 -12.77
N SER A 98 -0.61 -18.47 -13.51
CA SER A 98 -1.86 -17.72 -13.29
C SER A 98 -3.03 -18.68 -13.25
N PHE A 99 -3.93 -18.48 -12.30
CA PHE A 99 -5.05 -19.36 -12.04
C PHE A 99 -6.34 -18.54 -11.92
N GLY A 100 -7.31 -18.86 -12.76
CA GLY A 100 -8.70 -18.47 -12.53
C GLY A 100 -9.34 -19.31 -11.42
N ALA A 101 -10.50 -18.89 -10.92
CA ALA A 101 -11.19 -19.57 -9.81
C ALA A 101 -11.41 -21.08 -10.05
N LYS A 102 -11.80 -21.46 -11.28
CA LYS A 102 -12.00 -22.87 -11.67
C LYS A 102 -10.70 -23.67 -11.76
N GLU A 103 -9.58 -23.02 -12.05
CA GLU A 103 -8.27 -23.67 -12.16
C GLU A 103 -7.68 -23.92 -10.77
N LEU A 104 -7.89 -22.99 -9.83
CA LEU A 104 -7.52 -23.17 -8.43
C LEU A 104 -8.15 -24.43 -7.82
N LEU A 105 -9.42 -24.70 -8.12
CA LEU A 105 -10.11 -25.92 -7.67
C LEU A 105 -9.50 -27.22 -8.22
N LYS A 106 -8.71 -27.14 -9.31
CA LYS A 106 -8.04 -28.29 -9.94
C LYS A 106 -6.57 -28.42 -9.55
N LEU A 107 -6.01 -27.44 -8.86
CA LEU A 107 -4.57 -27.35 -8.55
C LEU A 107 -4.11 -28.40 -7.53
N GLY A 108 -5.07 -29.04 -6.84
CA GLY A 108 -4.84 -29.90 -5.68
C GLY A 108 -4.73 -29.09 -4.39
N SER A 109 -5.08 -29.71 -3.26
CA SER A 109 -5.12 -29.04 -1.95
C SER A 109 -3.75 -28.51 -1.53
N GLU A 110 -2.67 -29.27 -1.71
CA GLU A 110 -1.32 -28.90 -1.27
C GLU A 110 -0.79 -27.64 -1.97
N ASN A 111 -0.93 -27.56 -3.29
CA ASN A 111 -0.48 -26.38 -4.05
C ASN A 111 -1.35 -25.15 -3.77
N LEU A 112 -2.66 -25.33 -3.61
CA LEU A 112 -3.56 -24.24 -3.25
C LEU A 112 -3.23 -23.70 -1.86
N GLU A 113 -2.99 -24.60 -0.90
CA GLU A 113 -2.58 -24.25 0.46
C GLU A 113 -1.26 -23.48 0.44
N SER A 114 -0.24 -23.98 -0.27
CA SER A 114 1.07 -23.30 -0.38
C SER A 114 0.95 -21.90 -0.98
N LEU A 115 0.15 -21.74 -2.03
CA LEU A 115 -0.07 -20.46 -2.70
C LEU A 115 -0.84 -19.48 -1.79
N TYR A 116 -1.93 -19.94 -1.16
CA TYR A 116 -2.73 -19.09 -0.28
C TYR A 116 -2.00 -18.73 1.02
N SER A 117 -1.16 -19.63 1.53
CA SER A 117 -0.34 -19.43 2.74
C SER A 117 0.56 -18.19 2.65
N ILE A 118 1.08 -17.87 1.46
CA ILE A 118 1.88 -16.65 1.27
C ILE A 118 1.02 -15.39 1.43
N LEU A 119 -0.24 -15.42 0.99
CA LEU A 119 -1.18 -14.32 1.22
C LEU A 119 -1.53 -14.23 2.71
N THR A 120 -1.67 -15.34 3.42
CA THR A 120 -2.02 -15.30 4.84
C THR A 120 -0.87 -14.79 5.71
N GLU A 121 0.37 -15.22 5.45
CA GLU A 121 1.53 -14.79 6.23
C GLU A 121 1.92 -13.33 6.03
N ALA A 122 1.78 -12.80 4.82
CA ALA A 122 2.23 -11.44 4.51
C ALA A 122 1.22 -10.35 4.92
N HIS A 123 -0.05 -10.69 5.11
CA HIS A 123 -1.11 -9.73 5.38
C HIS A 123 -1.46 -9.64 6.87
N TYR A 124 -1.67 -8.40 7.34
CA TYR A 124 -1.98 -8.08 8.73
C TYR A 124 -3.33 -8.62 9.21
N ARG A 125 -4.25 -8.90 8.28
CA ARG A 125 -5.57 -9.45 8.59
C ARG A 125 -6.07 -10.28 7.43
N ASN A 126 -6.40 -11.54 7.72
CA ASN A 126 -7.12 -12.42 6.83
C ASN A 126 -8.37 -12.88 7.56
N GLU A 127 -9.48 -12.98 6.84
CA GLU A 127 -10.69 -13.60 7.35
C GLU A 127 -10.84 -14.97 6.67
N PRO A 128 -11.42 -15.98 7.36
CA PRO A 128 -11.62 -17.32 6.80
C PRO A 128 -12.35 -17.29 5.45
N ARG A 129 -13.20 -16.27 5.26
CA ARG A 129 -13.99 -16.07 4.04
C ARG A 129 -13.18 -15.56 2.85
N ASP A 130 -11.95 -15.08 3.04
CA ASP A 130 -11.13 -14.52 1.96
C ASP A 130 -10.84 -15.56 0.86
N LEU A 131 -10.48 -16.79 1.25
CA LEU A 131 -10.29 -17.88 0.29
C LEU A 131 -11.57 -18.22 -0.45
N ALA A 132 -12.71 -18.26 0.25
CA ALA A 132 -14.00 -18.48 -0.38
C ALA A 132 -14.32 -17.37 -1.42
N HIS A 133 -14.08 -16.11 -1.08
CA HIS A 133 -14.26 -14.99 -2.03
C HIS A 133 -13.36 -15.09 -3.27
N ILE A 134 -12.16 -15.67 -3.13
CA ILE A 134 -11.28 -15.95 -4.25
C ILE A 134 -11.86 -17.06 -5.14
N LEU A 135 -12.25 -18.19 -4.54
CA LEU A 135 -12.72 -19.39 -5.24
C LEU A 135 -14.11 -19.25 -5.85
N GLU A 136 -14.99 -18.44 -5.25
CA GLU A 136 -16.37 -18.22 -5.71
C GLU A 136 -16.48 -17.13 -6.77
N ASN A 137 -15.48 -16.23 -6.86
CA ASN A 137 -15.53 -15.14 -7.83
C ASN A 137 -14.88 -15.56 -9.16
N PRO A 138 -15.67 -15.76 -10.24
CA PRO A 138 -15.13 -16.20 -11.53
C PRO A 138 -14.21 -15.18 -12.20
N ASN A 139 -14.26 -13.92 -11.76
CA ASN A 139 -13.42 -12.84 -12.27
C ASN A 139 -12.13 -12.69 -11.46
N SER A 140 -11.95 -13.42 -10.35
CA SER A 140 -10.68 -13.45 -9.61
C SER A 140 -9.61 -14.20 -10.41
N THR A 141 -8.41 -13.64 -10.41
CA THR A 141 -7.20 -14.31 -10.91
C THR A 141 -6.11 -14.26 -9.85
N LEU A 142 -5.53 -15.41 -9.52
CA LEU A 142 -4.34 -15.51 -8.67
C LEU A 142 -3.12 -15.72 -9.54
N PHE A 143 -2.07 -14.95 -9.28
CA PHE A 143 -0.77 -15.10 -9.90
C PHE A 143 0.21 -15.63 -8.86
N GLY A 144 0.90 -16.72 -9.19
CA GLY A 144 1.96 -17.32 -8.38
C GLY A 144 3.30 -17.19 -9.09
N LEU A 145 4.32 -16.73 -8.38
CA LEU A 145 5.70 -16.72 -8.83
C LEU A 145 6.42 -17.90 -8.17
N LYS A 146 6.83 -18.90 -8.95
CA LYS A 146 7.34 -20.20 -8.48
C LYS A 146 8.82 -20.38 -8.81
N ALA A 147 9.62 -20.84 -7.85
CA ALA A 147 11.03 -21.23 -8.05
C ALA A 147 11.33 -22.48 -7.22
N ASP A 148 12.15 -23.41 -7.75
CA ASP A 148 12.42 -24.71 -7.12
C ASP A 148 11.14 -25.43 -6.61
N ASP A 149 10.08 -25.40 -7.43
CA ASP A 149 8.75 -25.91 -7.10
C ASP A 149 8.07 -25.31 -5.85
N CYS A 150 8.58 -24.18 -5.35
CA CYS A 150 8.03 -23.44 -4.23
C CYS A 150 7.47 -22.08 -4.69
N TYR A 151 6.27 -21.72 -4.23
CA TYR A 151 5.77 -20.36 -4.46
C TYR A 151 6.57 -19.37 -3.61
N CYS A 152 7.00 -18.28 -4.23
CA CYS A 152 7.83 -17.24 -3.61
C CYS A 152 7.08 -15.92 -3.44
N ALA A 153 6.15 -15.63 -4.36
CA ALA A 153 5.29 -14.45 -4.32
C ALA A 153 3.93 -14.77 -4.93
N VAL A 154 2.88 -14.14 -4.40
CA VAL A 154 1.50 -14.37 -4.83
C VAL A 154 0.75 -13.06 -4.90
N ALA A 155 -0.11 -12.90 -5.90
CA ALA A 155 -1.00 -11.76 -6.03
C ALA A 155 -2.40 -12.21 -6.40
N HIS A 156 -3.40 -11.62 -5.73
CA HIS A 156 -4.80 -11.74 -6.09
C HIS A 156 -5.25 -10.48 -6.81
N THR A 157 -5.86 -10.65 -7.97
CA THR A 157 -6.37 -9.56 -8.81
C THR A 157 -7.83 -9.77 -9.19
N GLN A 158 -8.52 -8.66 -9.44
CA GLN A 158 -9.90 -8.64 -9.91
C GLN A 158 -10.09 -7.49 -10.91
N PRO A 159 -10.89 -7.67 -11.98
CA PRO A 159 -11.37 -6.57 -12.80
C PRO A 159 -12.08 -5.51 -11.96
N ASP A 160 -11.91 -4.24 -12.35
CA ASP A 160 -12.53 -3.07 -11.72
C ASP A 160 -12.95 -2.11 -12.84
N GLY A 161 -14.24 -1.80 -12.92
CA GLY A 161 -14.84 -1.11 -14.06
C GLY A 161 -14.95 -1.99 -15.33
N PRO A 162 -15.67 -1.52 -16.37
CA PRO A 162 -16.46 -0.28 -16.40
C PRO A 162 -17.71 -0.37 -15.51
N LEU A 163 -18.34 0.76 -15.22
CA LEU A 163 -19.59 0.82 -14.49
C LEU A 163 -20.77 0.96 -15.45
N GLU A 164 -21.81 0.16 -15.20
CA GLU A 164 -23.11 0.32 -15.85
C GLU A 164 -23.72 1.70 -15.51
N PRO A 165 -24.48 2.35 -16.42
CA PRO A 165 -25.04 3.68 -16.19
C PRO A 165 -25.84 3.83 -14.90
N THR A 166 -26.64 2.81 -14.54
CA THR A 166 -27.44 2.81 -13.30
C THR A 166 -26.57 2.79 -12.04
N LYS A 167 -25.45 2.06 -12.08
CA LYS A 167 -24.46 2.06 -10.98
C LYS A 167 -23.72 3.39 -10.90
N LEU A 168 -23.34 3.96 -12.05
CA LEU A 168 -22.70 5.26 -12.11
C LEU A 168 -23.53 6.35 -11.43
N GLU A 169 -24.84 6.43 -11.76
CA GLU A 169 -25.73 7.39 -11.12
C GLU A 169 -25.84 7.20 -9.60
N ALA A 170 -25.89 5.95 -9.14
CA ALA A 170 -25.93 5.65 -7.72
C ALA A 170 -24.63 6.05 -7.01
N VAL A 171 -23.47 5.79 -7.63
CA VAL A 171 -22.14 6.17 -7.10
C VAL A 171 -22.01 7.68 -6.98
N LEU A 172 -22.46 8.44 -7.99
CA LEU A 172 -22.49 9.91 -7.94
C LEU A 172 -23.40 10.46 -6.83
N LYS A 173 -24.40 9.68 -6.41
CA LYS A 173 -25.28 9.98 -5.27
C LYS A 173 -24.75 9.44 -3.93
N GLY A 174 -23.53 8.87 -3.91
CA GLY A 174 -22.87 8.39 -2.69
C GLY A 174 -23.08 6.91 -2.37
N ALA A 175 -23.66 6.11 -3.27
CA ALA A 175 -23.70 4.66 -3.11
C ALA A 175 -22.31 4.04 -3.33
N SER A 176 -22.08 2.86 -2.75
CA SER A 176 -20.89 2.04 -3.00
C SER A 176 -21.29 0.59 -3.17
N PHE A 177 -20.65 -0.10 -4.10
CA PHE A 177 -20.91 -1.49 -4.40
C PHE A 177 -19.64 -2.35 -4.24
N PRO A 178 -19.79 -3.64 -3.89
CA PRO A 178 -18.67 -4.56 -3.94
C PRO A 178 -18.14 -4.72 -5.38
N GLY A 179 -16.81 -4.78 -5.52
CA GLY A 179 -16.14 -5.17 -6.78
C GLY A 179 -15.36 -4.04 -7.45
N ASN A 180 -15.93 -2.84 -7.59
CA ASN A 180 -15.36 -1.74 -8.39
C ASN A 180 -14.75 -0.61 -7.53
N LEU A 181 -13.99 -1.00 -6.50
CA LEU A 181 -13.53 -0.10 -5.45
C LEU A 181 -12.78 1.13 -5.99
N ILE A 182 -11.85 0.95 -6.93
CA ILE A 182 -11.02 2.05 -7.44
C ILE A 182 -11.88 2.94 -8.35
N THR A 183 -12.64 2.34 -9.26
CA THR A 183 -13.48 3.09 -10.20
C THR A 183 -14.50 3.94 -9.47
N GLU A 184 -15.22 3.36 -8.50
CA GLU A 184 -16.21 4.08 -7.69
C GLU A 184 -15.59 5.21 -6.89
N ARG A 185 -14.45 4.97 -6.21
CA ARG A 185 -13.81 5.98 -5.37
C ARG A 185 -13.26 7.15 -6.18
N LEU A 186 -12.71 6.89 -7.36
CA LEU A 186 -12.20 7.96 -8.21
C LEU A 186 -13.35 8.81 -8.78
N ILE A 187 -14.45 8.18 -9.21
CA ILE A 187 -15.65 8.90 -9.67
C ILE A 187 -16.26 9.72 -8.54
N ALA A 188 -16.48 9.13 -7.36
CA ALA A 188 -17.07 9.82 -6.21
C ALA A 188 -16.22 11.00 -5.73
N ARG A 189 -14.88 10.92 -5.88
CA ARG A 189 -13.96 11.99 -5.46
C ARG A 189 -13.82 13.12 -6.47
N THR A 190 -13.89 12.81 -7.77
CA THR A 190 -13.60 13.76 -8.84
C THR A 190 -14.83 14.28 -9.57
N GLY A 191 -15.94 13.55 -9.52
CA GLY A 191 -17.08 13.76 -10.39
C GLY A 191 -16.81 13.46 -11.88
N ASP A 192 -15.59 13.04 -12.25
CA ASP A 192 -15.23 12.73 -13.64
C ASP A 192 -15.79 11.35 -14.02
N THR A 193 -16.91 11.36 -14.74
CA THR A 193 -17.63 10.17 -15.19
C THR A 193 -16.90 9.42 -16.31
N LEU A 194 -15.88 10.01 -16.95
CA LEU A 194 -15.15 9.35 -18.03
C LEU A 194 -14.42 8.09 -17.54
N PHE A 195 -14.00 8.06 -16.27
CA PHE A 195 -13.38 6.87 -15.68
C PHE A 195 -14.32 5.66 -15.64
N SER A 196 -15.63 5.91 -15.58
CA SER A 196 -16.64 4.84 -15.52
C SER A 196 -16.62 3.95 -16.77
N THR A 197 -16.09 4.47 -17.89
CA THR A 197 -15.96 3.75 -19.15
C THR A 197 -14.70 2.89 -19.24
N LEU A 198 -13.73 3.09 -18.33
CA LEU A 198 -12.46 2.40 -18.35
C LEU A 198 -12.54 1.11 -17.52
N SER A 199 -12.07 0.02 -18.10
CA SER A 199 -11.77 -1.22 -17.37
C SER A 199 -10.35 -1.22 -16.84
N GLY A 200 -10.15 -1.70 -15.62
CA GLY A 200 -8.84 -1.92 -15.03
C GLY A 200 -8.70 -3.27 -14.36
N LEU A 201 -7.46 -3.60 -14.02
CA LEU A 201 -7.14 -4.76 -13.20
C LEU A 201 -6.67 -4.26 -11.83
N ARG A 202 -7.48 -4.49 -10.80
CA ARG A 202 -7.15 -4.14 -9.42
C ARG A 202 -6.36 -5.27 -8.77
N VAL A 203 -5.17 -4.95 -8.28
CA VAL A 203 -4.42 -5.81 -7.37
C VAL A 203 -5.05 -5.67 -5.99
N VAL A 204 -5.74 -6.73 -5.55
CA VAL A 204 -6.43 -6.79 -4.26
C VAL A 204 -5.42 -7.08 -3.16
N ARG A 205 -4.55 -8.06 -3.39
CA ARG A 205 -3.45 -8.44 -2.49
C ARG A 205 -2.22 -8.78 -3.32
N ILE A 206 -1.05 -8.44 -2.79
CA ILE A 206 0.24 -8.87 -3.33
C ILE A 206 1.17 -9.12 -2.15
N ALA A 207 1.77 -10.30 -2.13
CA ALA A 207 2.57 -10.80 -1.04
C ALA A 207 3.83 -11.46 -1.59
N VAL A 208 4.93 -11.28 -0.86
CA VAL A 208 6.17 -12.04 -1.06
C VAL A 208 6.45 -12.75 0.25
N HIS A 209 6.87 -14.00 0.16
CA HIS A 209 7.29 -14.79 1.30
C HIS A 209 8.23 -13.98 2.21
N PRO A 210 8.02 -13.90 3.54
CA PRO A 210 8.78 -13.03 4.44
C PRO A 210 10.31 -13.12 4.28
N GLU A 211 10.86 -14.33 4.18
CA GLU A 211 12.31 -14.55 4.01
C GLU A 211 12.87 -14.17 2.62
N LEU A 212 11.99 -13.94 1.65
CA LEU A 212 12.36 -13.60 0.27
C LEU A 212 12.05 -12.12 -0.06
N GLN A 213 11.55 -11.35 0.91
CA GLN A 213 11.32 -9.91 0.76
C GLN A 213 12.63 -9.16 0.49
N GLY A 214 12.52 -8.00 -0.17
CA GLY A 214 13.69 -7.18 -0.55
C GLY A 214 14.49 -7.68 -1.76
N LYS A 215 14.18 -8.87 -2.32
CA LYS A 215 14.86 -9.44 -3.49
C LYS A 215 14.24 -9.07 -4.85
N GLY A 216 13.26 -8.14 -4.87
CA GLY A 216 12.61 -7.69 -6.12
C GLY A 216 11.52 -8.60 -6.68
N LEU A 217 11.18 -9.72 -6.01
CA LEU A 217 10.18 -10.68 -6.49
C LEU A 217 8.78 -10.10 -6.66
N GLY A 218 8.35 -9.22 -5.76
CA GLY A 218 7.07 -8.52 -5.88
C GLY A 218 7.03 -7.63 -7.13
N SER A 219 8.15 -7.01 -7.51
CA SER A 219 8.25 -6.20 -8.73
C SER A 219 8.21 -7.07 -10.00
N ILE A 220 8.86 -8.24 -9.97
CA ILE A 220 8.79 -9.22 -11.07
C ILE A 220 7.34 -9.68 -11.28
N LEU A 221 6.67 -10.07 -10.19
CA LEU A 221 5.27 -10.48 -10.22
C LEU A 221 4.35 -9.35 -10.72
N LEU A 222 4.54 -8.12 -10.23
CA LEU A 222 3.74 -6.99 -10.65
C LEU A 222 3.90 -6.66 -12.13
N LYS A 223 5.13 -6.72 -12.66
CA LYS A 223 5.39 -6.53 -14.08
C LYS A 223 4.68 -7.57 -14.94
N ALA A 224 4.67 -8.83 -14.50
CA ALA A 224 3.95 -9.89 -15.19
C ALA A 224 2.42 -9.67 -15.19
N ILE A 225 1.87 -9.13 -14.08
CA ILE A 225 0.45 -8.72 -14.01
C ILE A 225 0.17 -7.57 -14.98
N GLU A 226 1.07 -6.59 -15.10
CA GLU A 226 0.94 -5.51 -16.08
C GLU A 226 0.91 -6.04 -17.52
N GLU A 227 1.77 -7.00 -17.86
CA GLU A 227 1.81 -7.65 -19.17
C GLU A 227 0.52 -8.44 -19.46
N HIS A 228 0.02 -9.19 -18.47
CA HIS A 228 -1.27 -9.86 -18.55
C HIS A 228 -2.41 -8.87 -18.77
N ALA A 229 -2.41 -7.76 -18.02
CA ALA A 229 -3.45 -6.74 -18.13
C ALA A 229 -3.47 -6.08 -19.52
N LYS A 230 -2.29 -5.79 -20.08
CA LYS A 230 -2.15 -5.31 -21.47
C LYS A 230 -2.69 -6.32 -22.48
N ALA A 231 -2.34 -7.59 -22.34
CA ALA A 231 -2.82 -8.65 -23.24
C ALA A 231 -4.36 -8.79 -23.21
N LYS A 232 -4.97 -8.57 -22.05
CA LYS A 232 -6.43 -8.54 -21.85
C LYS A 232 -7.09 -7.19 -22.20
N ARG A 233 -6.32 -6.21 -22.67
CA ARG A 233 -6.78 -4.85 -23.03
C ARG A 233 -7.43 -4.08 -21.87
N PHE A 234 -6.95 -4.29 -20.65
CA PHE A 234 -7.28 -3.38 -19.55
C PHE A 234 -6.61 -2.02 -19.78
N HIS A 235 -7.29 -0.95 -19.37
CA HIS A 235 -6.83 0.43 -19.53
C HIS A 235 -5.85 0.85 -18.45
N TRP A 236 -5.89 0.19 -17.28
CA TRP A 236 -5.02 0.51 -16.15
C TRP A 236 -4.84 -0.69 -15.19
N VAL A 237 -3.78 -0.64 -14.39
CA VAL A 237 -3.58 -1.52 -13.22
C VAL A 237 -3.48 -0.64 -11.98
N GLY A 238 -4.07 -1.07 -10.86
CA GLY A 238 -4.08 -0.23 -9.65
C GLY A 238 -4.28 -1.02 -8.37
N ALA A 239 -4.11 -0.33 -7.25
CA ALA A 239 -4.32 -0.89 -5.92
C ALA A 239 -4.87 0.17 -4.96
N SER A 240 -5.56 -0.30 -3.93
CA SER A 240 -6.04 0.51 -2.80
C SER A 240 -5.55 -0.15 -1.52
N PHE A 241 -4.78 0.57 -0.71
CA PHE A 241 -4.13 0.03 0.48
C PHE A 241 -3.94 1.11 1.55
N VAL A 242 -3.60 0.70 2.78
CA VAL A 242 -3.27 1.63 3.87
C VAL A 242 -1.92 2.29 3.59
N ALA A 243 -1.79 3.60 3.75
CA ALA A 243 -0.60 4.38 3.44
C ALA A 243 0.58 4.11 4.42
N ASP A 244 1.09 2.88 4.39
CA ASP A 244 2.33 2.43 5.03
C ASP A 244 3.53 2.78 4.14
N LEU A 245 4.62 3.24 4.77
CA LEU A 245 5.81 3.73 4.08
C LEU A 245 6.42 2.69 3.12
N GLU A 246 6.54 1.43 3.54
CA GLU A 246 7.21 0.40 2.74
C GLU A 246 6.32 -0.05 1.57
N VAL A 247 5.00 -0.07 1.77
CA VAL A 247 4.03 -0.34 0.70
C VAL A 247 4.00 0.81 -0.30
N VAL A 248 3.98 2.06 0.16
CA VAL A 248 4.05 3.26 -0.71
C VAL A 248 5.36 3.26 -1.51
N LYS A 249 6.50 2.95 -0.88
CA LYS A 249 7.79 2.78 -1.58
C LYS A 249 7.72 1.72 -2.67
N PHE A 250 7.12 0.56 -2.37
CA PHE A 250 6.96 -0.52 -3.34
C PHE A 250 6.20 -0.06 -4.59
N TRP A 251 5.01 0.53 -4.43
CA TRP A 251 4.21 0.98 -5.58
C TRP A 251 4.88 2.11 -6.36
N PHE A 252 5.48 3.08 -5.65
CA PHE A 252 6.22 4.17 -6.28
C PHE A 252 7.39 3.66 -7.14
N ARG A 253 8.21 2.74 -6.61
CA ARG A 253 9.35 2.16 -7.34
C ARG A 253 8.94 1.38 -8.58
N ASN A 254 7.72 0.84 -8.61
CA ASN A 254 7.15 0.15 -9.78
C ASN A 254 6.47 1.10 -10.78
N GLY A 255 6.56 2.42 -10.56
CA GLY A 255 6.06 3.43 -11.49
C GLY A 255 4.56 3.68 -11.41
N TYR A 256 3.94 3.43 -10.25
CA TYR A 256 2.53 3.76 -10.02
C TYR A 256 2.40 5.20 -9.52
N THR A 257 1.35 5.88 -9.98
CA THR A 257 1.02 7.24 -9.57
C THR A 257 -0.05 7.20 -8.49
N PHE A 258 0.14 7.93 -7.39
CA PHE A 258 -0.88 8.05 -6.34
C PHE A 258 -1.95 9.05 -6.77
N VAL A 259 -3.22 8.66 -6.71
CA VAL A 259 -4.36 9.42 -7.26
C VAL A 259 -5.43 9.77 -6.23
N SER A 260 -5.38 9.11 -5.08
CA SER A 260 -6.28 9.41 -3.97
C SER A 260 -5.57 9.14 -2.64
N LEU A 261 -5.84 10.00 -1.67
CA LEU A 261 -5.50 9.82 -0.27
C LEU A 261 -6.77 10.15 0.53
N SER A 262 -7.27 9.19 1.32
CA SER A 262 -8.46 9.44 2.13
C SER A 262 -8.13 10.40 3.28
N TRP A 263 -9.13 11.22 3.65
CA TRP A 263 -9.01 12.09 4.82
C TRP A 263 -9.04 11.28 6.12
N SER A 264 -10.02 10.39 6.22
CA SER A 264 -10.20 9.52 7.37
C SER A 264 -9.42 8.21 7.23
N LYS A 265 -9.13 7.61 8.38
CA LYS A 265 -8.53 6.29 8.49
C LYS A 265 -9.65 5.26 8.66
N PRO A 266 -9.58 4.09 8.01
CA PRO A 266 -10.42 2.96 8.39
C PRO A 266 -10.29 2.66 9.88
N ALA A 267 -11.37 2.20 10.54
CA ALA A 267 -11.38 1.94 11.98
C ALA A 267 -10.28 0.96 12.45
N TYR A 268 -9.86 0.06 11.55
CA TYR A 268 -8.85 -0.95 11.80
C TYR A 268 -7.42 -0.54 11.39
N ALA A 269 -7.22 0.66 10.83
CA ALA A 269 -5.95 1.07 10.23
C ALA A 269 -5.34 2.32 10.90
N GLU A 270 -4.01 2.36 10.96
CA GLU A 270 -3.28 3.48 11.58
C GLU A 270 -3.03 4.66 10.63
N ALA A 271 -3.28 4.46 9.35
CA ALA A 271 -3.07 5.44 8.29
C ALA A 271 -4.28 5.47 7.35
N PRO A 272 -4.49 6.58 6.63
CA PRO A 272 -5.51 6.67 5.59
C PRO A 272 -5.26 5.65 4.47
N SER A 273 -6.30 5.37 3.69
CA SER A 273 -6.17 4.62 2.46
C SER A 273 -5.58 5.50 1.36
N VAL A 274 -4.70 4.91 0.55
CA VAL A 274 -4.17 5.49 -0.67
C VAL A 274 -4.56 4.62 -1.86
N ILE A 275 -4.88 5.25 -2.98
CA ILE A 275 -5.07 4.57 -4.27
C ILE A 275 -3.93 4.97 -5.18
N CYS A 276 -3.32 3.98 -5.83
CA CYS A 276 -2.37 4.19 -6.91
C CYS A 276 -2.80 3.49 -8.18
N VAL A 277 -2.48 4.10 -9.32
CA VAL A 277 -2.84 3.61 -10.65
C VAL A 277 -1.64 3.77 -11.59
N LYS A 278 -1.46 2.79 -12.47
CA LYS A 278 -0.55 2.83 -13.61
C LYS A 278 -1.37 2.68 -14.89
N PRO A 279 -1.34 3.67 -15.80
CA PRO A 279 -2.13 3.62 -17.01
C PRO A 279 -1.48 2.67 -18.02
N LEU A 280 -2.30 1.94 -18.76
CA LEU A 280 -1.89 1.03 -19.84
C LEU A 280 -2.37 1.51 -21.22
N SER A 281 -3.31 2.45 -21.26
CA SER A 281 -3.82 3.10 -22.47
C SER A 281 -3.64 4.62 -22.42
N GLU A 282 -3.76 5.24 -23.59
CA GLU A 282 -3.72 6.71 -23.73
C GLU A 282 -4.87 7.38 -22.98
N CYS A 283 -6.11 6.89 -23.14
CA CYS A 283 -7.27 7.43 -22.42
C CYS A 283 -7.13 7.34 -20.90
N ALA A 284 -6.54 6.26 -20.36
CA ALA A 284 -6.25 6.17 -18.93
C ALA A 284 -5.15 7.14 -18.49
N SER A 285 -4.16 7.39 -19.36
CA SER A 285 -3.08 8.35 -19.10
C SER A 285 -3.61 9.78 -19.03
N GLU A 286 -4.48 10.18 -19.96
CA GLU A 286 -5.14 11.49 -19.95
C GLU A 286 -5.99 11.69 -18.69
N TYR A 287 -6.78 10.69 -18.32
CA TYR A 287 -7.58 10.73 -17.11
C TYR A 287 -6.70 10.85 -15.85
N LEU A 288 -5.61 10.09 -15.81
CA LEU A 288 -4.66 10.10 -14.70
C LEU A 288 -4.04 11.48 -14.52
N LEU A 289 -3.71 12.18 -15.61
CA LEU A 289 -3.20 13.55 -15.57
C LEU A 289 -4.22 14.52 -14.94
N ARG A 290 -5.51 14.42 -15.30
CA ARG A 290 -6.56 15.24 -14.68
C ARG A 290 -6.72 14.96 -13.19
N ASN A 291 -6.70 13.69 -12.79
CA ASN A 291 -6.82 13.28 -11.38
C ASN A 291 -5.62 13.71 -10.54
N LYS A 292 -4.43 13.63 -11.14
CA LYS A 292 -3.18 14.08 -10.54
C LYS A 292 -3.28 15.56 -10.14
N ALA A 293 -3.76 16.43 -11.03
CA ALA A 293 -3.96 17.85 -10.73
C ALA A 293 -4.94 18.07 -9.56
N LEU A 294 -6.07 17.34 -9.53
CA LEU A 294 -7.02 17.43 -8.42
C LEU A 294 -6.44 16.96 -7.09
N LEU A 295 -5.56 15.94 -7.09
CA LEU A 295 -4.88 15.53 -5.86
C LEU A 295 -3.79 16.54 -5.46
N GLN A 296 -3.06 17.15 -6.41
CA GLN A 296 -2.08 18.19 -6.09
C GLN A 296 -2.72 19.35 -5.32
N GLU A 297 -3.87 19.84 -5.79
CA GLU A 297 -4.63 20.90 -5.14
C GLU A 297 -5.13 20.49 -3.74
N ALA A 298 -5.74 19.31 -3.64
CA ALA A 298 -6.24 18.81 -2.36
C ALA A 298 -5.11 18.54 -1.36
N PHE A 299 -3.99 17.99 -1.82
CA PHE A 299 -2.88 17.53 -0.98
C PHE A 299 -2.31 18.63 -0.10
N LEU A 300 -2.14 19.85 -0.63
CA LEU A 300 -1.61 20.98 0.15
C LEU A 300 -2.53 21.37 1.31
N SER A 301 -3.84 21.15 1.16
CA SER A 301 -4.83 21.33 2.23
C SER A 301 -4.82 20.18 3.25
N LEU A 302 -4.44 18.96 2.82
CA LEU A 302 -4.28 17.80 3.71
C LEU A 302 -2.98 17.84 4.52
N LEU A 303 -1.93 18.42 3.96
CA LEU A 303 -0.57 18.37 4.49
C LEU A 303 -0.45 18.80 5.98
N PRO A 304 -1.13 19.86 6.47
CA PRO A 304 -1.06 20.27 7.87
C PRO A 304 -1.63 19.27 8.87
N TYR A 305 -2.47 18.33 8.42
CA TYR A 305 -3.10 17.33 9.30
C TYR A 305 -2.18 16.15 9.61
N GLU A 306 -1.01 16.06 8.96
CA GLU A 306 0.01 15.04 9.21
C GLU A 306 -0.59 13.62 9.32
N LEU A 307 -1.47 13.26 8.36
CA LEU A 307 -2.21 11.98 8.39
C LEU A 307 -1.29 10.75 8.35
N VAL A 308 -0.11 10.94 7.73
CA VAL A 308 1.01 9.99 7.67
C VAL A 308 2.33 10.76 7.87
N ASP A 309 3.44 10.03 8.00
CA ASP A 309 4.76 10.63 8.13
C ASP A 309 5.20 11.36 6.85
N LEU A 310 6.11 12.33 7.01
CA LEU A 310 6.59 13.18 5.91
C LEU A 310 7.33 12.42 4.82
N GLU A 311 7.92 11.27 5.11
CA GLU A 311 8.60 10.46 4.10
C GLU A 311 7.60 9.77 3.19
N THR A 312 6.53 9.21 3.77
CA THR A 312 5.38 8.68 3.01
C THR A 312 4.79 9.77 2.11
N TYR A 313 4.58 10.97 2.66
CA TYR A 313 4.14 12.11 1.85
C TYR A 313 5.12 12.51 0.74
N ALA A 314 6.43 12.46 0.99
CA ALA A 314 7.42 12.76 -0.03
C ALA A 314 7.31 11.79 -1.22
N TYR A 315 7.12 10.48 -1.00
CA TYR A 315 6.87 9.53 -2.09
C TYR A 315 5.57 9.84 -2.85
N ILE A 316 4.50 10.19 -2.13
CA ILE A 316 3.23 10.57 -2.74
C ILE A 316 3.42 11.78 -3.67
N VAL A 317 4.01 12.85 -3.14
CA VAL A 317 4.27 14.10 -3.88
C VAL A 317 5.26 13.88 -5.04
N LYS A 318 6.26 13.02 -4.88
CA LYS A 318 7.19 12.66 -5.96
C LYS A 318 6.48 12.00 -7.13
N SER A 319 5.50 11.11 -6.88
CA SER A 319 4.67 10.53 -7.94
C SER A 319 3.78 11.58 -8.63
N LEU A 320 3.37 12.60 -7.86
CA LEU A 320 2.55 13.70 -8.32
C LEU A 320 3.36 14.77 -9.06
N GLY A 321 4.68 14.62 -9.25
CA GLY A 321 5.48 15.64 -9.91
C GLY A 321 5.13 15.79 -11.39
N ASP A 322 4.74 16.99 -11.83
CA ASP A 322 4.41 17.29 -13.24
C ASP A 322 5.45 18.16 -13.91
N LYS A 323 5.59 17.98 -15.24
CA LYS A 323 6.48 18.79 -16.10
C LYS A 323 5.92 20.22 -16.33
N ILE A 324 4.98 20.66 -15.50
CA ILE A 324 4.40 22.00 -15.62
C ILE A 324 5.53 22.99 -15.33
N ARG A 325 5.72 23.93 -16.27
CA ARG A 325 6.64 25.06 -16.12
C ARG A 325 6.43 25.70 -14.76
N LEU A 326 7.51 25.82 -13.99
CA LEU A 326 7.52 26.62 -12.77
C LEU A 326 6.80 27.95 -13.03
N SER A 327 5.91 28.34 -12.11
CA SER A 327 5.08 29.54 -12.26
C SER A 327 5.94 30.79 -12.50
N LYS A 328 5.32 31.88 -12.97
CA LYS A 328 5.99 33.18 -13.21
C LYS A 328 6.69 33.79 -11.96
N ASN A 329 6.58 33.18 -10.77
CA ASN A 329 7.10 33.70 -9.50
C ASN A 329 8.30 32.92 -8.92
N VAL A 330 9.10 32.23 -9.74
CA VAL A 330 10.37 31.62 -9.29
C VAL A 330 11.35 32.65 -8.72
N GLU A 331 11.25 33.91 -9.16
CA GLU A 331 12.18 34.96 -8.74
C GLU A 331 12.25 35.14 -7.21
N ARG A 332 11.11 35.05 -6.53
CA ARG A 332 11.09 35.13 -5.06
C ARG A 332 11.77 33.93 -4.41
N LEU A 333 11.66 32.74 -5.02
CA LEU A 333 12.43 31.57 -4.58
C LEU A 333 13.93 31.74 -4.84
N ARG A 334 14.35 32.40 -5.93
CA ARG A 334 15.76 32.76 -6.19
C ARG A 334 16.29 33.73 -5.15
N LEU A 335 15.55 34.80 -4.85
CA LEU A 335 15.87 35.74 -3.77
C LEU A 335 15.96 35.03 -2.41
N PHE A 336 15.11 34.03 -2.15
CA PHE A 336 15.29 33.16 -1.00
C PHE A 336 16.60 32.35 -1.10
N CYS A 337 16.93 31.70 -2.21
CA CYS A 337 18.19 30.97 -2.32
C CYS A 337 19.43 31.86 -2.08
N GLU A 338 19.36 33.12 -2.50
CA GLU A 338 20.42 34.15 -2.39
C GLU A 338 20.43 34.91 -1.05
N TRP A 339 19.67 34.47 -0.04
CA TRP A 339 19.58 35.12 1.28
C TRP A 339 18.87 36.48 1.34
N ASN A 340 18.29 36.93 0.24
CA ASN A 340 17.58 38.21 0.14
C ASN A 340 16.16 38.17 0.72
N LEU A 341 15.57 36.98 0.88
CA LEU A 341 14.25 36.81 1.52
C LEU A 341 14.25 35.72 2.61
N PRO A 342 13.46 35.90 3.68
CA PRO A 342 13.20 34.86 4.67
C PRO A 342 12.17 33.83 4.15
N LEU A 343 12.12 32.66 4.79
CA LEU A 343 11.30 31.51 4.35
C LEU A 343 9.80 31.84 4.36
N GLU A 344 9.33 32.48 5.41
CA GLU A 344 7.93 32.83 5.62
C GLU A 344 7.32 33.68 4.49
N LEU A 345 8.14 34.52 3.84
CA LEU A 345 7.70 35.36 2.71
C LEU A 345 7.68 34.62 1.38
N VAL A 346 8.21 33.40 1.30
CA VAL A 346 8.25 32.58 0.09
C VAL A 346 7.48 31.26 0.20
N LEU A 347 6.78 31.03 1.31
CA LEU A 347 5.91 29.86 1.50
C LEU A 347 4.81 29.75 0.43
N PRO A 348 4.13 30.84 -0.01
CA PRO A 348 3.13 30.75 -1.07
C PRO A 348 3.71 30.22 -2.38
N GLU A 349 4.87 30.72 -2.78
CA GLU A 349 5.58 30.29 -3.98
C GLU A 349 6.04 28.84 -3.84
N LEU A 350 6.60 28.48 -2.68
CA LEU A 350 7.02 27.10 -2.40
C LEU A 350 5.85 26.12 -2.47
N ARG A 351 4.65 26.50 -1.99
CA ARG A 351 3.41 25.70 -2.12
C ARG A 351 3.02 25.52 -3.58
N GLN A 352 3.06 26.58 -4.37
CA GLN A 352 2.70 26.53 -5.80
C GLN A 352 3.71 25.71 -6.62
N THR A 353 4.98 25.70 -6.24
CA THR A 353 6.04 25.04 -7.01
C THR A 353 6.41 23.65 -6.50
N VAL A 354 5.90 23.18 -5.36
CA VAL A 354 6.36 21.93 -4.73
C VAL A 354 6.29 20.72 -5.66
N PHE A 355 5.24 20.61 -6.48
CA PHE A 355 5.07 19.49 -7.41
C PHE A 355 6.01 19.58 -8.61
N ALA A 356 6.38 20.78 -9.07
CA ALA A 356 7.42 20.96 -10.09
C ALA A 356 8.80 20.62 -9.51
N LEU A 357 9.12 21.17 -8.32
CA LEU A 357 10.35 20.88 -7.59
C LEU A 357 10.51 19.39 -7.31
N ALA A 358 9.41 18.68 -7.01
CA ALA A 358 9.43 17.25 -6.75
C ALA A 358 10.10 16.47 -7.88
N GLN A 359 10.08 16.91 -9.14
CA GLN A 359 10.77 16.21 -10.22
C GLN A 359 12.30 16.22 -10.07
N ALA A 360 12.87 17.36 -9.65
CA ALA A 360 14.32 17.55 -9.52
C ALA A 360 14.88 17.16 -8.15
N LEU A 361 14.02 16.97 -7.15
CA LEU A 361 14.39 16.67 -5.77
C LEU A 361 14.40 15.19 -5.44
N GLU A 362 15.38 14.75 -4.66
CA GLU A 362 15.35 13.44 -4.02
C GLU A 362 14.28 13.40 -2.92
N VAL A 363 13.86 12.19 -2.52
CA VAL A 363 12.80 12.01 -1.50
C VAL A 363 13.18 12.65 -0.16
N SER A 364 14.46 12.55 0.24
CA SER A 364 14.98 13.16 1.46
C SER A 364 14.94 14.70 1.42
N GLU A 365 15.18 15.28 0.26
CA GLU A 365 15.12 16.72 0.03
C GLU A 365 13.66 17.20 0.00
N LEU A 366 12.78 16.46 -0.66
CA LEU A 366 11.35 16.75 -0.69
C LEU A 366 10.72 16.67 0.71
N LYS A 367 11.16 15.72 1.54
CA LYS A 367 10.77 15.65 2.97
C LYS A 367 11.10 16.95 3.72
N LEU A 368 12.26 17.57 3.44
CA LEU A 368 12.65 18.86 4.02
C LEU A 368 11.76 20.00 3.52
N VAL A 369 11.44 20.01 2.22
CA VAL A 369 10.51 20.99 1.63
C VAL A 369 9.12 20.88 2.27
N LEU A 370 8.57 19.67 2.37
CA LEU A 370 7.28 19.43 3.00
C LEU A 370 7.29 19.82 4.48
N GLN A 371 8.39 19.57 5.19
CA GLN A 371 8.56 20.03 6.57
C GLN A 371 8.47 21.56 6.67
N ALA A 372 9.08 22.29 5.72
CA ALA A 372 9.06 23.75 5.67
C ALA A 372 7.64 24.33 5.48
N LEU A 373 6.77 23.60 4.78
CA LEU A 373 5.41 24.04 4.45
C LEU A 373 4.43 23.97 5.62
N ILE A 374 4.74 23.16 6.64
CA ILE A 374 3.86 22.93 7.80
C ILE A 374 4.38 23.51 9.11
N ARG A 375 5.69 23.68 9.26
CA ARG A 375 6.28 24.16 10.52
C ARG A 375 7.59 24.92 10.33
N PRO A 376 7.95 25.82 11.26
CA PRO A 376 9.23 26.53 11.21
C PRO A 376 10.42 25.57 11.20
N LEU A 377 11.45 25.93 10.44
CA LEU A 377 12.73 25.21 10.38
C LEU A 377 13.81 25.88 11.24
N SER A 378 14.71 25.08 11.80
CA SER A 378 15.93 25.57 12.44
C SER A 378 16.84 26.33 11.45
N ARG A 379 17.75 27.16 11.96
CA ARG A 379 18.70 27.92 11.12
C ARG A 379 19.55 27.00 10.22
N SER A 380 19.98 25.85 10.73
CA SER A 380 20.72 24.85 9.95
C SER A 380 19.87 24.24 8.83
N LYS A 381 18.62 23.86 9.12
CA LYS A 381 17.70 23.32 8.11
C LYS A 381 17.31 24.35 7.05
N LYS A 382 17.13 25.63 7.43
CA LYS A 382 16.89 26.73 6.47
C LYS A 382 18.06 26.88 5.48
N ARG A 383 19.31 26.76 5.94
CA ARG A 383 20.51 26.77 5.06
C ARG A 383 20.48 25.64 4.04
N VAL A 384 20.19 24.43 4.50
CA VAL A 384 20.08 23.25 3.62
C VAL A 384 18.92 23.44 2.63
N LEU A 385 17.76 23.93 3.08
CA LEU A 385 16.61 24.18 2.22
C LEU A 385 16.93 25.18 1.09
N ARG A 386 17.67 26.26 1.36
CA ARG A 386 18.11 27.21 0.32
C ARG A 386 18.92 26.50 -0.77
N LEU A 387 19.92 25.69 -0.38
CA LEU A 387 20.75 24.93 -1.33
C LEU A 387 19.92 23.93 -2.14
N VAL A 388 19.04 23.20 -1.46
CA VAL A 388 18.12 22.22 -2.06
C VAL A 388 17.24 22.87 -3.13
N ILE A 389 16.61 24.00 -2.82
CA ILE A 389 15.75 24.71 -3.78
C ILE A 389 16.59 25.29 -4.92
N SER A 390 17.76 25.87 -4.65
CA SER A 390 18.66 26.43 -5.68
C SER A 390 19.03 25.36 -6.71
N ASN A 391 19.53 24.21 -6.26
CA ASN A 391 19.92 23.10 -7.12
C ASN A 391 18.74 22.54 -7.91
N ALA A 392 17.55 22.47 -7.30
CA ALA A 392 16.35 22.02 -7.98
C ALA A 392 15.90 22.98 -9.09
N LEU A 393 15.98 24.29 -8.83
CA LEU A 393 15.67 25.31 -9.82
C LEU A 393 16.66 25.26 -10.99
N GLU A 394 17.96 25.08 -10.73
CA GLU A 394 18.98 24.91 -11.78
C GLU A 394 18.76 23.66 -12.65
N ARG A 395 18.18 22.58 -12.12
CA ARG A 395 17.86 21.37 -12.89
C ARG A 395 16.60 21.48 -13.75
N LEU A 396 15.69 22.40 -13.39
CA LEU A 396 14.38 22.57 -14.05
C LEU A 396 14.38 23.66 -15.12
N TYR A 397 15.38 24.54 -15.11
CA TYR A 397 15.67 25.54 -16.15
C TYR A 397 16.80 25.03 -17.06
#